data_AF-A0A6I3DZ66-F1
#
_entry.id   AF-A0A6I3DZ66-F1
#
_cell.length_a   1.000
_cell.length_b   1.000
_cell.length_c   1.000
_cell.angle_alpha   90.00
_cell.angle_beta   90.00
_cell.angle_gamma   90.00
#
_symmetry.space_group_name_H-M   'P 1'
#
loop_
_entity.id
_entity.type
_entity.pdbx_description
1 polymer ?
#
loop_
_entity_poly.entity_id
_entity_poly.type
_entity_poly.pdbx_seq_one_letter_code
_entity_poly.pdbx_strand_id
1 'polypeptide(L)'
;MNSLMIQPANWPAAIAFFVLGLIFVAVLKTYLRGKLVWRYDTKAAWLRAFAAFSFAWSLAMASGTVPTIMENPWIFPGQTSDIYWVVFTIVLTIVVFVGYWIIWPTGTLPHGRKLVFPDTVLFGIFWGVSEGLFFGSVWILARRLWTNVLSSHPLISDYATCFTVIILLSAFIGTWHALYWDIHISPNHNIIEWNIKKV
;
A
#
# COMPACT_ATOMS: atom_id res chain seq x y z
N MET A 1 -13.90 -10.82 -23.98
CA MET A 1 -12.92 -10.04 -23.20
C MET A 1 -12.12 -11.01 -22.35
N ASN A 2 -10.79 -11.00 -22.42
CA ASN A 2 -9.98 -11.78 -21.48
C ASN A 2 -10.20 -11.19 -20.08
N SER A 3 -10.83 -11.96 -19.20
CA SER A 3 -11.05 -11.56 -17.80
C SER A 3 -9.78 -11.73 -16.99
N LEU A 4 -9.60 -10.90 -15.97
CA LEU A 4 -8.55 -11.05 -14.98
C LEU A 4 -8.55 -12.50 -14.43
N MET A 5 -7.44 -13.21 -14.61
CA MET A 5 -7.30 -14.57 -14.07
C MET A 5 -6.67 -14.49 -12.69
N ILE A 6 -7.47 -14.69 -11.65
CA ILE A 6 -6.97 -14.67 -10.27
C ILE A 6 -6.15 -15.93 -10.01
N GLN A 7 -4.86 -15.73 -9.76
CA GLN A 7 -3.91 -16.80 -9.56
C GLN A 7 -3.90 -17.32 -8.12
N PRO A 8 -3.54 -18.60 -7.89
CA PRO A 8 -3.46 -19.18 -6.56
C PRO A 8 -2.39 -18.52 -5.69
N ALA A 9 -2.45 -18.82 -4.39
CA ALA A 9 -1.49 -18.35 -3.41
C ALA A 9 -0.07 -18.89 -3.68
N ASN A 10 0.95 -18.05 -3.47
CA ASN A 10 2.34 -18.48 -3.37
C ASN A 10 2.71 -18.63 -1.89
N TRP A 11 2.33 -19.77 -1.30
CA TRP A 11 2.55 -20.04 0.12
C TRP A 11 4.02 -20.02 0.56
N PRO A 12 4.99 -20.60 -0.20
CA PRO A 12 6.39 -20.51 0.17
C PRO A 12 6.89 -19.07 0.30
N ALA A 13 6.57 -18.22 -0.68
CA ALA A 13 6.96 -16.80 -0.62
C ALA A 13 6.22 -16.05 0.50
N ALA A 14 4.93 -16.35 0.71
CA ALA A 14 4.16 -15.76 1.80
C ALA A 14 4.81 -16.05 3.16
N ILE A 15 5.16 -17.31 3.43
CA ILE A 15 5.83 -17.74 4.67
C ILE A 15 7.19 -17.04 4.80
N ALA A 16 7.96 -16.93 3.71
CA ALA A 16 9.26 -16.26 3.74
C ALA A 16 9.13 -14.78 4.14
N PHE A 17 8.19 -14.04 3.56
CA PHE A 17 7.94 -12.65 3.94
C PHE A 17 7.37 -12.52 5.35
N PHE A 18 6.52 -13.44 5.79
CA PHE A 18 6.03 -13.46 7.17
C PHE A 18 7.19 -13.61 8.17
N VAL A 19 8.07 -14.59 7.93
CA VAL A 19 9.27 -14.80 8.76
C VAL A 19 10.18 -13.59 8.74
N LEU A 20 10.38 -12.95 7.59
CA LEU A 20 11.16 -11.72 7.48
C LEU A 20 10.56 -10.59 8.34
N GLY A 21 9.24 -10.43 8.32
CA GLY A 21 8.53 -9.49 9.19
C GLY A 21 8.76 -9.77 10.67
N LEU A 22 8.68 -11.05 11.08
CA LEU A 22 8.97 -11.45 12.46
C LEU A 22 10.42 -11.16 12.86
N ILE A 23 11.38 -11.35 11.95
CA ILE A 23 12.79 -10.99 12.19
C ILE A 23 12.90 -9.48 12.43
N PHE A 24 12.28 -8.63 11.60
CA PHE A 24 12.30 -7.18 11.82
C PHE A 24 11.69 -6.79 13.18
N VAL A 25 10.58 -7.42 13.57
CA VAL A 25 9.96 -7.21 14.89
C VAL A 25 10.89 -7.65 16.03
N ALA A 26 11.55 -8.80 15.90
CA ALA A 26 12.49 -9.30 16.91
C ALA A 26 13.72 -8.38 17.04
N VAL A 27 14.28 -7.93 15.92
CA VAL A 27 15.38 -6.97 15.86
C VAL A 27 14.96 -5.64 16.48
N LEU A 28 13.79 -5.12 16.12
CA LEU A 28 13.22 -3.90 16.70
C LEU A 28 13.06 -4.01 18.21
N LYS A 29 12.45 -5.10 18.70
CA LYS A 29 12.24 -5.33 20.13
C LYS A 29 13.57 -5.37 20.87
N THR A 30 14.59 -6.00 20.30
CA THR A 30 15.93 -6.06 20.89
C THR A 30 16.60 -4.69 20.88
N TYR A 31 16.50 -3.96 19.77
CA TYR A 31 17.07 -2.62 19.61
C TYR A 31 16.47 -1.58 20.56
N LEU A 32 15.17 -1.71 20.89
CA LEU A 32 14.47 -0.79 21.79
C LEU A 32 14.67 -1.13 23.28
N ARG A 33 15.30 -2.25 23.63
CA ARG A 33 15.54 -2.59 25.04
C ARG A 33 16.40 -1.51 25.70
N GLY A 34 15.91 -0.96 26.81
CA GLY A 34 16.61 0.08 27.57
C GLY A 34 16.61 1.46 26.91
N LYS A 35 15.92 1.65 25.77
CA LYS A 35 15.77 2.97 25.15
C LYS A 35 14.53 3.71 25.66
N LEU A 36 14.68 5.01 25.81
CA LEU A 36 13.58 5.93 26.11
C LEU A 36 12.75 6.17 24.85
N VAL A 37 11.48 5.76 24.86
CA VAL A 37 10.64 5.58 23.64
C VAL A 37 9.95 6.87 23.16
N TRP A 38 10.16 8.00 23.83
CA TRP A 38 9.45 9.27 23.55
C TRP A 38 10.11 10.17 22.51
N ARG A 39 11.28 9.80 21.97
CA ARG A 39 11.91 10.51 20.85
C ARG A 39 11.83 9.68 19.59
N TYR A 40 11.64 10.35 18.46
CA TYR A 40 11.72 9.70 17.15
C TYR A 40 13.11 9.10 16.94
N ASP A 41 13.15 7.82 16.58
CA ASP A 41 14.37 7.08 16.27
C ASP A 41 14.25 6.53 14.85
N THR A 42 15.04 7.08 13.93
CA THR A 42 15.01 6.76 12.50
C THR A 42 15.24 5.27 12.24
N LYS A 43 16.12 4.61 12.99
CA LYS A 43 16.38 3.16 12.81
C LYS A 43 15.17 2.35 13.25
N ALA A 44 14.57 2.70 14.38
CA ALA A 44 13.35 2.05 14.83
C ALA A 44 12.18 2.27 13.85
N ALA A 45 12.07 3.45 13.24
CA ALA A 45 11.06 3.75 12.23
C ALA A 45 11.23 2.86 10.97
N TRP A 46 12.44 2.71 10.45
CA TRP A 46 12.71 1.80 9.33
C TRP A 46 12.41 0.34 9.64
N LEU A 47 12.78 -0.15 10.83
CA LEU A 47 12.46 -1.52 11.24
C LEU A 47 10.96 -1.76 11.33
N ARG A 48 10.18 -0.77 11.82
CA ARG A 48 8.71 -0.84 11.81
C ARG A 48 8.13 -0.83 10.39
N ALA A 49 8.65 0.05 9.53
CA ALA A 49 8.22 0.13 8.14
C ALA A 49 8.48 -1.20 7.41
N PHE A 50 9.68 -1.76 7.52
CA PHE A 50 10.00 -3.05 6.89
C PHE A 50 9.22 -4.23 7.47
N ALA A 51 8.89 -4.22 8.76
CA ALA A 51 7.96 -5.20 9.32
C ALA A 51 6.57 -5.09 8.68
N ALA A 52 6.03 -3.88 8.54
CA ALA A 52 4.74 -3.63 7.88
C ALA A 52 4.77 -3.99 6.39
N PHE A 53 5.84 -3.66 5.67
CA PHE A 53 6.03 -4.04 4.27
C PHE A 53 6.08 -5.56 4.12
N SER A 54 6.83 -6.24 4.97
CA SER A 54 6.91 -7.70 4.96
C SER A 54 5.55 -8.35 5.19
N PHE A 55 4.72 -7.78 6.07
CA PHE A 55 3.33 -8.23 6.26
C PHE A 55 2.48 -8.04 4.99
N ALA A 56 2.55 -6.86 4.36
CA ALA A 56 1.82 -6.59 3.12
C ALA A 56 2.23 -7.56 1.98
N TRP A 57 3.53 -7.81 1.81
CA TRP A 57 4.05 -8.77 0.84
C TRP A 57 3.66 -10.20 1.17
N SER A 58 3.70 -10.60 2.45
CA SER A 58 3.22 -11.90 2.90
C SER A 58 1.75 -12.11 2.55
N LEU A 59 0.90 -11.12 2.82
CA LEU A 59 -0.51 -11.18 2.51
C LEU A 59 -0.74 -11.25 0.99
N ALA A 60 -0.02 -10.44 0.22
CA ALA A 60 -0.15 -10.40 -1.24
C ALA A 60 0.33 -11.68 -1.94
N MET A 61 1.28 -12.39 -1.36
CA MET A 61 1.65 -13.72 -1.81
C MET A 61 0.58 -14.76 -1.41
N ALA A 62 0.07 -14.70 -0.19
CA ALA A 62 -0.95 -15.64 0.32
C ALA A 62 -2.33 -15.47 -0.35
N SER A 63 -2.72 -14.25 -0.73
CA SER A 63 -3.96 -13.97 -1.44
C SER A 63 -3.89 -14.39 -2.93
N GLY A 64 -2.69 -14.52 -3.47
CA GLY A 64 -2.43 -14.66 -4.90
C GLY A 64 -2.37 -13.32 -5.65
N THR A 65 -2.32 -12.19 -4.97
CA THR A 65 -2.22 -10.85 -5.58
C THR A 65 -0.96 -10.68 -6.41
N VAL A 66 0.22 -11.01 -5.86
CA VAL A 66 1.48 -10.91 -6.61
C VAL A 66 1.47 -11.85 -7.82
N PRO A 67 1.17 -13.17 -7.68
CA PRO A 67 0.99 -14.05 -8.83
C PRO A 67 0.01 -13.51 -9.87
N THR A 68 -1.13 -12.95 -9.44
CA THR A 68 -2.13 -12.37 -10.35
C THR A 68 -1.55 -11.20 -11.16
N ILE A 69 -0.82 -10.29 -10.52
CA ILE A 69 -0.20 -9.14 -11.21
C ILE A 69 0.90 -9.59 -12.18
N MET A 70 1.68 -10.62 -11.82
CA MET A 70 2.82 -11.07 -12.61
C MET A 70 2.42 -11.94 -13.80
N GLU A 71 1.33 -12.71 -13.68
CA GLU A 71 0.91 -13.67 -14.71
C GLU A 71 -0.17 -13.11 -15.65
N ASN A 72 -0.80 -12.00 -15.29
CA ASN A 72 -1.73 -11.31 -16.20
C ASN A 72 -1.00 -10.18 -16.95
N PRO A 73 -1.40 -9.88 -18.19
CA PRO A 73 -0.89 -8.71 -18.89
C PRO A 73 -1.29 -7.44 -18.13
N TRP A 74 -0.36 -6.51 -17.99
CA TRP A 74 -0.64 -5.22 -17.36
C TRP A 74 -1.53 -4.33 -18.23
N ILE A 75 -1.49 -4.57 -19.55
CA ILE A 75 -2.35 -3.96 -20.56
C ILE A 75 -2.93 -5.11 -21.37
N PHE A 76 -4.24 -5.34 -21.24
CA PHE A 76 -4.94 -6.38 -21.97
C PHE A 76 -5.05 -6.02 -23.46
N PRO A 77 -5.02 -7.03 -24.36
CA PRO A 77 -5.20 -6.80 -25.80
C PRO A 77 -6.45 -5.96 -26.09
N GLY A 78 -6.27 -4.87 -26.86
CA GLY A 78 -7.33 -3.94 -27.23
C GLY A 78 -7.55 -2.75 -26.28
N GLN A 79 -6.98 -2.74 -25.06
CA GLN A 79 -7.17 -1.63 -24.11
C GLN A 79 -6.56 -0.31 -24.58
N THR A 80 -5.41 -0.35 -25.27
CA THR A 80 -4.78 0.88 -25.83
C THR A 80 -5.57 1.48 -26.98
N SER A 81 -6.54 0.76 -27.54
CA SER A 81 -7.45 1.25 -28.56
C SER A 81 -8.76 1.79 -27.96
N ASP A 82 -9.01 1.56 -26.66
CA ASP A 82 -10.15 2.11 -25.94
C ASP A 82 -9.81 3.52 -25.41
N ILE A 83 -10.42 4.53 -26.03
CA ILE A 83 -10.20 5.93 -25.68
C ILE A 83 -10.53 6.25 -24.22
N TYR A 84 -11.53 5.58 -23.64
CA TYR A 84 -11.91 5.82 -22.25
C TYR A 84 -10.82 5.29 -21.31
N TRP A 85 -10.29 4.10 -21.58
CA TRP A 85 -9.19 3.54 -20.81
C TRP A 85 -7.94 4.40 -20.90
N VAL A 86 -7.60 4.87 -22.11
CA VAL A 86 -6.42 5.74 -22.34
C VAL A 86 -6.56 7.06 -21.59
N VAL A 87 -7.67 7.78 -21.77
CA VAL A 87 -7.91 9.06 -21.09
C VAL A 87 -7.90 8.88 -19.57
N PHE A 88 -8.60 7.86 -19.07
CA PHE A 88 -8.63 7.56 -17.63
C PHE A 88 -7.24 7.27 -17.06
N THR A 89 -6.44 6.45 -17.76
CA THR A 89 -5.07 6.10 -17.34
C THR A 89 -4.15 7.33 -17.33
N ILE A 90 -4.25 8.19 -18.35
CA ILE A 90 -3.48 9.44 -18.42
C ILE A 90 -3.85 10.36 -17.25
N VAL A 91 -5.15 10.58 -17.03
CA VAL A 91 -5.63 11.44 -15.94
C VAL A 91 -5.19 10.90 -14.59
N LEU A 92 -5.35 9.60 -14.32
CA LEU A 92 -4.87 8.98 -13.08
C LEU A 92 -3.36 9.14 -12.91
N THR A 93 -2.59 8.93 -13.97
CA THR A 93 -1.13 9.09 -13.93
C THR A 93 -0.75 10.53 -13.56
N ILE A 94 -1.41 11.51 -14.17
CA ILE A 94 -1.19 12.93 -13.86
C ILE A 94 -1.54 13.22 -12.40
N VAL A 95 -2.70 12.76 -11.92
CA VAL A 95 -3.14 12.96 -10.54
C VAL A 95 -2.14 12.37 -9.55
N VAL A 96 -1.67 11.14 -9.79
CA VAL A 96 -0.65 10.49 -8.94
C VAL A 96 0.66 11.28 -8.98
N PHE A 97 1.12 11.68 -10.16
CA PHE A 97 2.37 12.42 -10.30
C PHE A 97 2.30 13.78 -9.58
N VAL A 98 1.28 14.57 -9.86
CA VAL A 98 1.07 15.89 -9.24
C VAL A 98 0.87 15.75 -7.73
N GLY A 99 0.07 14.78 -7.29
CA GLY A 99 -0.20 14.52 -5.89
C GLY A 99 1.09 14.24 -5.11
N TYR A 100 1.89 13.28 -5.57
CA TYR A 100 3.07 12.82 -4.84
C TYR A 100 4.33 13.67 -5.05
N TRP A 101 4.52 14.28 -6.21
CA TRP A 101 5.74 15.04 -6.52
C TRP A 101 5.61 16.55 -6.29
N ILE A 102 4.39 17.09 -6.30
CA ILE A 102 4.18 18.55 -6.20
C ILE A 102 3.39 18.89 -4.93
N ILE A 103 2.16 18.38 -4.79
CA ILE A 103 1.27 18.77 -3.70
C ILE A 103 1.80 18.26 -2.35
N TRP A 104 2.11 16.97 -2.26
CA TRP A 104 2.53 16.36 -1.01
C TRP A 104 3.81 16.98 -0.43
N PRO A 105 4.90 17.18 -1.20
CA PRO A 105 6.11 17.80 -0.67
C PRO A 105 5.89 19.25 -0.26
N THR A 106 5.07 20.00 -0.99
CA THR A 106 4.78 21.43 -0.71
C THR A 106 4.14 21.63 0.67
N GLY A 107 3.27 20.71 1.08
CA GLY A 107 2.63 20.77 2.39
C GLY A 107 3.22 19.86 3.45
N THR A 108 4.42 19.31 3.22
CA THR A 108 5.12 18.47 4.21
C THR A 108 6.08 19.34 5.03
N LEU A 109 5.90 19.37 6.35
CA LEU A 109 6.77 20.14 7.25
C LEU A 109 8.20 19.56 7.29
N PRO A 110 9.23 20.28 6.82
CA PRO A 110 10.59 19.73 6.75
C PRO A 110 11.34 19.74 8.09
N HIS A 111 10.88 20.52 9.09
CA HIS A 111 11.59 20.75 10.37
C HIS A 111 13.05 21.21 10.19
N GLY A 112 13.34 21.96 9.12
CA GLY A 112 14.71 22.37 8.77
C GLY A 112 15.65 21.22 8.39
N ARG A 113 15.14 19.99 8.23
CA ARG A 113 15.93 18.83 7.82
C ARG A 113 16.31 18.95 6.36
N LYS A 114 17.53 18.55 6.03
CA LYS A 114 17.96 18.44 4.63
C LYS A 114 17.18 17.34 3.94
N LEU A 115 16.77 17.59 2.70
CA LEU A 115 16.18 16.57 1.85
C LEU A 115 17.27 15.57 1.46
N VAL A 116 17.10 14.30 1.86
CA VAL A 116 17.93 13.20 1.37
C VAL A 116 17.15 12.50 0.27
N PHE A 117 17.27 13.03 -0.95
CA PHE A 117 16.43 12.63 -2.08
C PHE A 117 16.42 11.12 -2.34
N PRO A 118 17.56 10.40 -2.34
CA PRO A 118 17.56 8.95 -2.56
C PRO A 118 16.72 8.18 -1.53
N ASP A 119 16.87 8.52 -0.23
CA ASP A 119 16.14 7.87 0.85
C ASP A 119 14.63 8.11 0.72
N THR A 120 14.23 9.34 0.36
CA THR A 120 12.83 9.69 0.12
C THR A 120 12.23 8.87 -1.01
N VAL A 121 12.94 8.74 -2.13
CA VAL A 121 12.47 7.97 -3.30
C VAL A 121 12.38 6.49 -2.96
N LEU A 122 13.42 5.92 -2.33
CA LEU A 122 13.42 4.51 -1.95
C LEU A 122 12.30 4.19 -0.96
N PHE A 123 12.12 5.04 0.05
CA PHE A 123 11.02 4.89 1.00
C PHE A 123 9.66 4.96 0.29
N GLY A 124 9.47 5.94 -0.60
CA GLY A 124 8.23 6.09 -1.36
C GLY A 124 7.91 4.88 -2.24
N ILE A 125 8.91 4.28 -2.89
CA ILE A 125 8.73 3.06 -3.68
C ILE A 125 8.34 1.88 -2.79
N PHE A 126 9.08 1.62 -1.70
CA PHE A 126 8.77 0.50 -0.81
C PHE A 126 7.39 0.65 -0.17
N TRP A 127 7.06 1.85 0.28
CA TRP A 127 5.76 2.14 0.87
C TRP A 127 4.64 2.01 -0.16
N GLY A 128 4.73 2.69 -1.31
CA GLY A 128 3.69 2.67 -2.33
C GLY A 128 3.46 1.28 -2.93
N VAL A 129 4.51 0.52 -3.20
CA VAL A 129 4.37 -0.86 -3.69
C VAL A 129 3.75 -1.75 -2.61
N SER A 130 4.22 -1.67 -1.36
CA SER A 130 3.70 -2.53 -0.29
C SER A 130 2.25 -2.20 0.03
N GLU A 131 1.88 -0.93 0.08
CA GLU A 131 0.49 -0.51 0.32
C GLU A 131 -0.41 -0.88 -0.85
N GLY A 132 0.04 -0.67 -2.09
CA GLY A 132 -0.68 -1.12 -3.29
C GLY A 132 -0.90 -2.64 -3.31
N LEU A 133 0.09 -3.43 -2.88
CA LEU A 133 -0.04 -4.89 -2.74
C LEU A 133 -1.02 -5.28 -1.63
N PHE A 134 -1.03 -4.56 -0.50
CA PHE A 134 -2.02 -4.76 0.56
C PHE A 134 -3.43 -4.48 0.04
N PHE A 135 -3.65 -3.35 -0.65
CA PHE A 135 -4.95 -3.01 -1.24
C PHE A 135 -5.39 -4.02 -2.30
N GLY A 136 -4.46 -4.44 -3.16
CA GLY A 136 -4.69 -5.51 -4.13
C GLY A 136 -5.03 -6.84 -3.47
N SER A 137 -4.51 -7.12 -2.27
CA SER A 137 -4.87 -8.31 -1.48
C SER A 137 -6.30 -8.27 -1.01
N VAL A 138 -6.74 -7.13 -0.49
CA VAL A 138 -8.15 -6.93 -0.09
C VAL A 138 -9.07 -7.09 -1.30
N TRP A 139 -8.71 -6.52 -2.45
CA TRP A 139 -9.46 -6.68 -3.70
C TRP A 139 -9.60 -8.15 -4.11
N ILE A 140 -8.48 -8.87 -4.21
CA ILE A 140 -8.48 -10.28 -4.65
C ILE A 140 -9.27 -11.16 -3.68
N LEU A 141 -9.11 -10.97 -2.37
CA LEU A 141 -9.85 -11.72 -1.37
C LEU A 141 -11.36 -11.40 -1.40
N ALA A 142 -11.74 -10.13 -1.55
CA ALA A 142 -13.13 -9.74 -1.72
C ALA A 142 -13.72 -10.36 -3.00
N ARG A 143 -12.96 -10.36 -4.10
CA ARG A 143 -13.39 -10.95 -5.37
C ARG A 143 -13.62 -12.46 -5.24
N ARG A 144 -12.72 -13.17 -4.56
CA ARG A 144 -12.88 -14.61 -4.25
C ARG A 144 -14.10 -14.86 -3.39
N LEU A 145 -14.31 -14.08 -2.33
CA LEU A 145 -15.47 -14.20 -1.45
C LEU A 145 -16.78 -14.02 -2.21
N TRP A 146 -16.92 -12.90 -2.92
CA TRP A 146 -18.17 -12.58 -3.59
C TRP A 146 -18.45 -13.48 -4.78
N THR A 147 -17.46 -13.78 -5.61
CA THR A 147 -17.67 -14.59 -6.84
C THR A 147 -17.84 -16.07 -6.55
N ASN A 148 -17.06 -16.61 -5.60
CA ASN A 148 -16.98 -18.06 -5.41
C ASN A 148 -17.86 -18.56 -4.27
N VAL A 149 -18.19 -17.71 -3.29
CA VAL A 149 -18.89 -18.14 -2.07
C VAL A 149 -20.31 -17.57 -2.00
N LEU A 150 -20.49 -16.27 -2.27
CA LEU A 150 -21.75 -15.58 -1.94
C LEU A 150 -22.68 -15.37 -3.14
N SER A 151 -22.17 -14.97 -4.30
CA SER A 151 -22.99 -14.75 -5.50
C SER A 151 -22.18 -14.76 -6.79
N SER A 152 -22.54 -15.66 -7.71
CA SER A 152 -21.99 -15.69 -9.06
C SER A 152 -22.62 -14.67 -10.01
N HIS A 153 -23.62 -13.89 -9.56
CA HIS A 153 -24.23 -12.87 -10.39
C HIS A 153 -23.24 -11.72 -10.63
N PRO A 154 -22.83 -11.44 -11.88
CA PRO A 154 -21.70 -10.53 -12.17
C PRO A 154 -21.85 -9.15 -11.54
N LEU A 155 -23.00 -8.48 -11.75
CA LEU A 155 -23.24 -7.14 -11.21
C LEU A 155 -23.18 -7.10 -9.68
N ILE A 156 -23.87 -8.00 -8.99
CA ILE A 156 -23.90 -8.04 -7.51
C ILE A 156 -22.47 -8.25 -7.00
N SER A 157 -21.76 -9.20 -7.57
CA SER A 157 -20.40 -9.55 -7.15
C SER A 157 -19.42 -8.39 -7.37
N ASP A 158 -19.53 -7.67 -8.48
CA ASP A 158 -18.72 -6.48 -8.82
C ASP A 158 -18.94 -5.33 -7.84
N TYR A 159 -20.19 -4.93 -7.63
CA TYR A 159 -20.49 -3.87 -6.67
C TYR A 159 -20.11 -4.27 -5.25
N ALA A 160 -20.41 -5.51 -4.83
CA ALA A 160 -20.09 -5.97 -3.49
C ALA A 160 -18.57 -6.02 -3.25
N THR A 161 -17.78 -6.41 -4.25
CA THR A 161 -16.31 -6.33 -4.19
C THR A 161 -15.86 -4.88 -3.97
N CYS A 162 -16.34 -3.95 -4.80
CA CYS A 162 -15.99 -2.53 -4.69
C CYS A 162 -16.33 -1.96 -3.31
N PHE A 163 -17.55 -2.18 -2.81
CA PHE A 163 -17.97 -1.68 -1.49
C PHE A 163 -17.18 -2.30 -0.35
N THR A 164 -16.89 -3.62 -0.43
CA THR A 164 -16.06 -4.30 0.57
C THR A 164 -14.67 -3.67 0.63
N VAL A 165 -14.05 -3.45 -0.53
CA VAL A 165 -12.72 -2.84 -0.62
C VAL A 165 -12.74 -1.41 -0.07
N ILE A 166 -13.70 -0.59 -0.48
CA ILE A 166 -13.84 0.80 0.00
C ILE A 166 -13.96 0.82 1.52
N ILE A 167 -14.88 0.06 2.10
CA ILE A 167 -15.13 0.06 3.55
C ILE A 167 -13.88 -0.39 4.32
N LEU A 168 -13.29 -1.51 3.91
CA LEU A 168 -12.13 -2.06 4.61
C LEU A 168 -10.90 -1.16 4.49
N LEU A 169 -10.64 -0.61 3.31
CA LEU A 169 -9.47 0.25 3.09
C LEU A 169 -9.66 1.63 3.72
N SER A 170 -10.86 2.21 3.71
CA SER A 170 -11.12 3.47 4.42
C SER A 170 -10.95 3.31 5.93
N ALA A 171 -11.46 2.21 6.50
CA ALA A 171 -11.29 1.91 7.92
C ALA A 171 -9.81 1.66 8.26
N PHE A 172 -9.11 0.88 7.44
CA PHE A 172 -7.69 0.61 7.59
C PHE A 172 -6.87 1.90 7.53
N ILE A 173 -6.99 2.70 6.47
CA ILE A 173 -6.16 3.90 6.29
C ILE A 173 -6.37 4.89 7.42
N GLY A 174 -7.61 5.17 7.81
CA GLY A 174 -7.89 6.09 8.91
C GLY A 174 -7.28 5.62 10.24
N THR A 175 -7.40 4.34 10.57
CA THR A 175 -6.91 3.80 11.85
C THR A 175 -5.41 3.53 11.84
N TRP A 176 -4.88 2.91 10.79
CA TRP A 176 -3.46 2.61 10.62
C TRP A 176 -2.61 3.88 10.64
N HIS A 177 -3.03 4.90 9.88
CA HIS A 177 -2.27 6.15 9.85
C HIS A 177 -2.30 6.87 11.19
N ALA A 178 -3.50 7.09 11.72
CA ALA A 178 -3.68 7.88 12.93
C ALA A 178 -3.11 7.20 14.19
N LEU A 179 -3.23 5.87 14.32
CA LEU A 179 -2.90 5.15 15.55
C LEU A 179 -1.50 4.55 15.55
N TYR A 180 -0.84 4.42 14.39
CA TYR A 180 0.46 3.77 14.33
C TYR A 180 1.45 4.45 13.38
N TRP A 181 1.11 4.61 12.10
CA TRP A 181 2.05 5.09 11.08
C TRP A 181 2.58 6.49 11.39
N ASP A 182 1.68 7.43 11.64
CA ASP A 182 2.01 8.84 11.91
C ASP A 182 2.55 9.07 13.33
N ILE A 183 2.62 8.02 14.15
CA ILE A 183 3.22 8.08 15.48
C ILE A 183 4.63 7.48 15.45
N HIS A 184 4.80 6.35 14.77
CA HIS A 184 5.97 5.50 14.94
C HIS A 184 6.86 5.36 13.69
N ILE A 185 6.34 5.66 12.50
CA ILE A 185 7.06 5.49 11.22
C ILE A 185 7.33 6.85 10.56
N SER A 186 6.29 7.66 10.34
CA SER A 186 6.41 8.96 9.67
C SER A 186 5.77 10.10 10.48
N PRO A 187 6.30 10.44 11.66
CA PRO A 187 5.65 11.39 12.55
C PRO A 187 5.65 12.83 12.06
N ASN A 188 4.56 13.53 12.43
CA ASN A 188 4.25 14.96 12.22
C ASN A 188 4.90 15.57 10.98
N HIS A 189 4.42 15.12 9.82
CA HIS A 189 4.64 15.74 8.53
C HIS A 189 3.43 16.55 8.03
N ASN A 190 2.22 16.27 8.55
CA ASN A 190 0.96 16.90 8.16
C ASN A 190 0.35 17.71 9.33
N ILE A 191 0.76 18.97 9.49
CA ILE A 191 0.11 19.92 10.41
C ILE A 191 -0.72 20.94 9.63
N ILE A 192 -1.76 21.51 10.24
CA ILE A 192 -2.73 22.39 9.57
C ILE A 192 -2.03 23.54 8.85
N GLU A 193 -1.07 24.17 9.51
CA GLU A 193 -0.31 25.33 9.03
C GLU A 193 0.51 25.02 7.76
N TRP A 194 0.89 23.77 7.56
CA TRP A 194 1.59 23.32 6.36
C TRP A 194 0.65 22.71 5.33
N ASN A 195 -0.41 22.03 5.77
CA ASN A 195 -1.41 21.43 4.91
C ASN A 195 -2.19 22.48 4.11
N ILE A 196 -2.38 23.70 4.62
CA ILE A 196 -3.04 24.78 3.87
C ILE A 196 -2.32 25.13 2.55
N LYS A 197 -1.02 24.84 2.45
CA LYS A 197 -0.24 25.05 1.21
C LYS A 197 -0.54 24.03 0.12
N LYS A 198 -1.33 23.00 0.43
CA LYS A 198 -1.77 21.96 -0.51
C LYS A 198 -3.07 22.34 -1.24
N VAL A 199 -3.74 23.41 -0.81
CA VAL A 199 -5.07 23.84 -1.24
C VAL A 199 -4.96 25.09 -2.12
#